data_AF-A0A5N6GZS0-F1
#
_entry.id   AF-A0A5N6GZS0-F1
#
_cell.length_a   1.000
_cell.length_b   1.000
_cell.length_c   1.000
_cell.angle_alpha   90.00
_cell.angle_beta   90.00
_cell.angle_gamma   90.00
#
_symmetry.space_group_name_H-M   'P 1'
#
loop_
_entity.id
_entity.type
_entity.pdbx_description
1 polymer ?
#
loop_
_entity_poly.entity_id
_entity_poly.type
_entity_poly.pdbx_seq_one_letter_code
_entity_poly.pdbx_strand_id
1 'polypeptide(L)'
;MSDLVYCNHSCSPSLEFDMSTFEVRVSRDRPLSVGDELTFFYPSTEWDMVQPFNCFCGSQNCLGLIAGSQDMEASVLSRYWLNPHVKDLLAGKQMTVAPESTEEISLKA
;
A
#
# COMPACT_ATOMS: atom_id res chain seq x y z
N MET A 1 10.59 -22.21 -9.26
CA MET A 1 9.65 -21.08 -9.13
C MET A 1 8.95 -21.25 -7.80
N SER A 2 8.83 -20.19 -7.01
CA SER A 2 8.08 -20.21 -5.75
C SER A 2 6.58 -20.21 -6.05
N ASP A 3 5.76 -20.92 -5.28
CA ASP A 3 4.30 -20.93 -5.44
C ASP A 3 3.64 -19.58 -5.11
N LEU A 4 4.37 -18.68 -4.45
CA LEU A 4 3.89 -17.34 -4.10
C LEU A 4 3.63 -16.45 -5.32
N VAL A 5 4.14 -16.81 -6.51
CA VAL A 5 3.87 -16.08 -7.77
C VAL A 5 2.39 -16.11 -8.18
N TYR A 6 1.59 -17.00 -7.57
CA TYR A 6 0.16 -17.13 -7.84
C TYR A 6 -0.73 -16.38 -6.83
N CYS A 7 -0.15 -15.70 -5.84
CA CYS A 7 -0.93 -14.91 -4.89
C CYS A 7 -1.42 -13.63 -5.55
N ASN A 8 -2.75 -13.53 -5.74
CA ASN A 8 -3.38 -12.38 -6.36
C ASN A 8 -3.49 -11.17 -5.42
N HIS A 9 -3.79 -10.01 -5.99
CA HIS A 9 -4.13 -8.82 -5.23
C HIS A 9 -5.55 -8.87 -4.67
N SER A 10 -5.73 -8.38 -3.44
CA SER A 10 -7.05 -7.97 -2.93
C SER A 10 -6.94 -6.69 -2.11
N CYS A 11 -7.94 -5.80 -2.24
CA CYS A 11 -8.09 -4.62 -1.39
C CYS A 11 -8.62 -4.97 0.02
N SER A 12 -9.04 -6.22 0.24
CA SER A 12 -9.36 -6.81 1.54
C SER A 12 -8.62 -8.14 1.65
N PRO A 13 -7.29 -8.11 1.82
CA PRO A 13 -6.43 -9.29 1.65
C PRO A 13 -6.63 -10.33 2.75
N SER A 14 -6.35 -11.59 2.41
CA SER A 14 -6.34 -12.70 3.37
C SER A 14 -4.98 -12.88 4.06
N LEU A 15 -3.92 -12.31 3.49
CA LEU A 15 -2.54 -12.42 3.99
C LEU A 15 -1.84 -11.06 4.12
N GLU A 16 -0.87 -11.00 5.02
CA GLU A 16 0.12 -9.93 5.15
C GLU A 16 1.52 -10.51 4.88
N PHE A 17 2.27 -9.90 3.95
CA PHE A 17 3.61 -10.36 3.55
C PHE A 17 4.67 -9.52 4.26
N ASP A 18 5.20 -10.04 5.36
CA ASP A 18 6.24 -9.36 6.14
C ASP A 18 7.63 -9.67 5.59
N MET A 19 8.10 -8.82 4.70
CA MET A 19 9.40 -8.97 4.06
C MET A 19 10.56 -8.62 4.99
N SER A 20 10.29 -8.02 6.15
CA SER A 20 11.33 -7.71 7.14
C SER A 20 11.72 -8.92 7.99
N THR A 21 10.76 -9.83 8.22
CA THR A 21 10.97 -11.08 8.95
C THR A 21 10.92 -12.33 8.06
N PHE A 22 10.63 -12.17 6.77
CA PHE A 22 10.40 -13.25 5.80
C PHE A 22 9.22 -14.15 6.19
N GLU A 23 8.13 -13.55 6.66
CA GLU A 23 6.93 -14.24 7.12
C GLU A 23 5.71 -13.93 6.25
N VAL A 24 4.86 -14.92 6.05
CA VAL A 24 3.50 -14.74 5.51
C VAL A 24 2.52 -14.99 6.65
N ARG A 25 1.75 -13.97 7.00
CA ARG A 25 0.82 -13.99 8.14
C ARG A 25 -0.62 -13.93 7.66
N VAL A 26 -1.53 -14.50 8.43
CA VAL A 26 -2.97 -14.28 8.23
C VAL A 26 -3.26 -12.81 8.47
N SER A 27 -4.07 -12.22 7.60
CA SER A 27 -4.50 -10.83 7.74
C SER A 27 -5.18 -10.60 9.09
N ARG A 28 -4.85 -9.47 9.73
CA ARG A 28 -5.44 -9.09 11.02
C ARG A 28 -6.95 -8.81 10.94
N ASP A 29 -7.47 -8.54 9.74
CA ASP A 29 -8.85 -8.09 9.55
C ASP A 29 -9.84 -9.24 9.34
N ARG A 30 -9.36 -10.47 9.10
CA ARG A 30 -10.22 -11.65 8.94
C ARG A 30 -9.51 -12.99 9.23
N PRO A 31 -10.24 -14.03 9.66
CA PRO A 31 -9.70 -15.38 9.69
C PRO A 31 -9.49 -15.94 8.27
N LEU A 32 -8.68 -16.99 8.19
CA LEU A 32 -8.45 -17.78 6.98
C LEU A 32 -9.06 -19.17 7.13
N SER A 33 -9.86 -19.59 6.15
CA SER A 33 -10.55 -20.88 6.11
C SER A 33 -10.11 -21.70 4.89
N VAL A 34 -10.32 -23.02 4.94
CA VAL A 34 -10.07 -23.89 3.79
C VAL A 34 -10.97 -23.45 2.62
N GLY A 35 -10.35 -23.24 1.46
CA GLY A 35 -11.03 -22.78 0.25
C GLY A 35 -10.98 -21.26 0.04
N ASP A 36 -10.50 -20.49 1.03
CA ASP A 36 -10.23 -19.06 0.82
C ASP A 36 -9.06 -18.87 -0.17
N GLU A 37 -9.19 -17.88 -1.04
CA GLU A 37 -8.10 -17.46 -1.90
C GLU A 37 -7.00 -16.76 -1.07
N LEU A 38 -5.74 -17.07 -1.37
CA LEU A 38 -4.58 -16.42 -0.79
C LEU A 38 -4.27 -15.15 -1.57
N THR A 39 -4.50 -14.00 -0.93
CA THR A 39 -4.34 -12.69 -1.55
C THR A 39 -3.63 -11.73 -0.61
N PHE A 40 -2.89 -10.79 -1.17
CA PHE A 40 -2.24 -9.73 -0.41
C PHE A 40 -2.42 -8.37 -1.07
N PHE A 41 -2.17 -7.31 -0.31
CA PHE A 41 -2.26 -5.96 -0.82
C PHE A 41 -0.92 -5.57 -1.45
N TYR A 42 -0.79 -5.67 -2.78
CA TYR A 42 0.48 -5.40 -3.49
C TYR A 42 1.16 -4.07 -3.06
N PRO A 43 0.47 -2.93 -2.92
CA PRO A 43 1.12 -1.70 -2.46
C PRO A 43 1.75 -1.76 -1.04
N SER A 44 1.51 -2.83 -0.27
CA SER A 44 2.24 -3.09 0.99
C SER A 44 3.71 -3.48 0.80
N THR A 45 4.09 -3.98 -0.37
CA THR A 45 5.44 -4.40 -0.76
C THR A 45 5.99 -3.54 -1.90
N GLU A 46 5.13 -3.11 -2.84
CA GLU A 46 5.53 -2.33 -4.01
C GLU A 46 5.33 -0.82 -3.83
N TRP A 47 6.42 -0.06 -4.02
CA TRP A 47 6.39 1.41 -4.08
C TRP A 47 5.82 1.92 -5.40
N ASP A 48 6.45 1.51 -6.49
CA ASP A 48 6.08 1.82 -7.87
C ASP A 48 5.91 0.50 -8.62
N MET A 49 4.74 0.31 -9.24
CA MET A 49 4.46 -0.90 -10.00
C MET A 49 4.81 -0.71 -11.46
N VAL A 50 5.67 -1.59 -11.99
CA VAL A 50 6.03 -1.60 -13.42
C VAL A 50 4.80 -1.70 -14.33
N GLN A 51 3.76 -2.42 -13.90
CA GLN A 51 2.50 -2.59 -14.63
C GLN A 51 1.31 -2.39 -13.69
N PRO A 52 0.75 -1.17 -13.61
CA PRO A 52 -0.51 -0.90 -12.93
C PRO A 52 -1.68 -1.66 -13.57
N PHE A 53 -2.73 -1.94 -12.79
CA PHE A 53 -3.89 -2.70 -13.28
C PHE A 53 -5.21 -2.29 -12.63
N ASN A 54 -6.33 -2.51 -13.34
CA ASN A 54 -7.67 -2.38 -12.78
C ASN A 54 -7.99 -3.62 -11.93
N CYS A 55 -8.31 -3.39 -10.66
CA CYS A 55 -8.60 -4.42 -9.68
C CYS A 55 -10.04 -4.93 -9.80
N PHE A 56 -10.17 -6.26 -9.81
CA PHE A 56 -11.44 -6.96 -9.84
C PHE A 56 -11.60 -7.91 -8.64
N CYS A 57 -10.98 -7.59 -7.50
CA CYS A 57 -10.96 -8.48 -6.32
C CYS A 57 -12.34 -8.73 -5.67
N GLY A 58 -13.39 -8.00 -6.08
CA GLY A 58 -14.75 -8.20 -5.59
C GLY A 58 -15.02 -7.73 -4.15
N SER A 59 -14.03 -7.16 -3.45
CA SER A 59 -14.24 -6.63 -2.09
C SER A 59 -15.12 -5.37 -2.10
N GLN A 60 -15.90 -5.16 -1.03
CA GLN A 60 -16.76 -3.97 -0.89
C GLN A 60 -15.97 -2.66 -0.86
N ASN A 61 -14.70 -2.72 -0.47
CA ASN A 61 -13.79 -1.58 -0.36
C ASN A 61 -12.73 -1.59 -1.49
N CYS A 62 -13.07 -2.12 -2.66
CA CYS A 62 -12.17 -2.18 -3.80
C CYS A 62 -11.70 -0.77 -4.20
N LEU A 63 -10.40 -0.62 -4.44
CA LEU A 63 -9.76 0.65 -4.78
C LEU A 63 -9.80 0.99 -6.27
N GLY A 64 -10.24 0.06 -7.13
CA GLY A 64 -10.21 0.25 -8.58
C GLY A 64 -8.79 0.10 -9.12
N LEU A 65 -8.08 1.18 -9.38
CA LEU A 65 -6.74 1.13 -9.95
C LEU A 65 -5.66 0.84 -8.88
N ILE A 66 -4.76 -0.11 -9.17
CA ILE A 66 -3.60 -0.42 -8.33
C ILE A 66 -2.32 -0.10 -9.11
N ALA A 67 -1.52 0.84 -8.59
CA ALA A 67 -0.31 1.35 -9.24
C ALA A 67 0.94 1.34 -8.32
N GLY A 68 0.83 0.79 -7.11
CA GLY A 68 1.87 0.90 -6.08
C GLY A 68 1.51 1.94 -5.02
N SER A 69 2.31 1.99 -3.95
CA SER A 69 2.02 2.87 -2.80
C SER A 69 2.39 4.34 -3.04
N GLN A 70 3.28 4.63 -4.01
CA GLN A 70 3.64 6.02 -4.33
C GLN A 70 2.42 6.84 -4.76
N ASP A 71 1.49 6.25 -5.50
CA ASP A 71 0.36 6.96 -6.12
C ASP A 71 -0.94 6.84 -5.31
N MET A 72 -0.84 6.42 -4.04
CA MET A 72 -1.97 6.26 -3.14
C MET A 72 -1.99 7.32 -2.04
N GLU A 73 -3.20 7.69 -1.62
CA GLU A 73 -3.42 8.56 -0.47
C GLU A 73 -2.95 7.90 0.83
N ALA A 74 -2.29 8.67 1.70
CA ALA A 74 -1.80 8.17 2.98
C ALA A 74 -2.93 7.63 3.88
N SER A 75 -4.13 8.21 3.77
CA SER A 75 -5.35 7.76 4.47
C SER A 75 -5.85 6.40 3.99
N VAL A 76 -5.59 6.04 2.74
CA VAL A 76 -5.90 4.71 2.19
C VAL A 76 -4.88 3.70 2.69
N LEU A 77 -3.60 4.06 2.62
CA LEU A 77 -2.47 3.20 3.01
C LEU A 77 -2.46 2.88 4.51
N SER A 78 -2.90 3.80 5.37
CA SER A 78 -2.96 3.61 6.82
C SER A 78 -3.90 2.48 7.26
N ARG A 79 -4.80 2.04 6.38
CA ARG A 79 -5.70 0.90 6.62
C ARG A 79 -4.96 -0.45 6.55
N TYR A 80 -3.84 -0.50 5.82
CA TYR A 80 -3.13 -1.73 5.51
C TYR A 80 -1.90 -1.93 6.38
N TRP A 81 -1.42 -3.17 6.46
CA TRP A 81 -0.06 -3.42 6.89
C TRP A 81 0.89 -3.03 5.75
N LEU A 82 1.98 -2.33 6.06
CA LEU A 82 2.98 -1.92 5.08
C LEU A 82 4.36 -2.37 5.54
N ASN A 83 5.17 -2.84 4.60
CA ASN A 83 6.57 -3.16 4.86
C ASN A 83 7.34 -1.91 5.31
N PRO A 84 8.37 -2.07 6.18
CA PRO A 84 9.19 -0.94 6.63
C PRO A 84 9.72 -0.07 5.49
N HIS A 85 10.22 -0.69 4.43
CA HIS A 85 10.71 0.03 3.25
C HIS A 85 9.67 0.98 2.63
N VAL A 86 8.41 0.54 2.49
CA VAL A 86 7.32 1.38 1.98
C VAL A 86 7.05 2.54 2.93
N LYS A 87 7.05 2.30 4.25
CA LYS A 87 6.89 3.35 5.26
C LYS A 87 8.01 4.39 5.19
N ASP A 88 9.25 3.94 5.02
CA ASP A 88 10.41 4.82 4.90
C ASP A 88 10.30 5.72 3.65
N LEU A 89 9.87 5.14 2.52
CA LEU A 89 9.63 5.90 1.29
C LEU A 89 8.49 6.92 1.43
N LEU A 90 7.40 6.56 2.12
CA LEU A 90 6.31 7.49 2.42
C LEU A 90 6.79 8.67 3.28
N ALA A 91 7.60 8.39 4.30
CA ALA A 91 8.18 9.43 5.15
C ALA A 91 9.10 10.36 4.34
N GLY A 92 9.94 9.80 3.46
CA GLY A 92 10.78 10.57 2.55
C GLY A 92 9.98 11.44 1.58
N LYS A 93 8.88 10.93 1.03
CA LYS A 93 7.97 11.67 0.15
C LYS A 93 7.30 12.85 0.85
N GLN A 94 6.97 12.74 2.14
CA GLN A 94 6.37 13.85 2.89
C GLN A 94 7.36 15.00 3.15
N MET A 95 8.66 14.70 3.27
CA MET A 95 9.70 15.72 3.45
C MET A 95 9.96 16.56 2.19
N THR A 96 9.67 16.04 0.99
CA THR A 96 9.90 16.76 -0.27
C THR A 96 8.74 17.67 -0.71
N VAL A 97 7.61 17.65 0.01
CA VAL A 97 6.37 18.38 -0.33
C VAL A 97 6.07 19.51 0.69
N ALA A 98 7.00 19.86 1.59
CA ALA A 98 6.81 20.98 2.52
C ALA A 98 6.63 22.31 1.75
N PRO A 99 5.65 23.17 2.09
CA PRO A 99 5.37 24.40 1.37
C PRO A 99 6.43 25.48 1.66
N GLU A 100 6.97 26.11 0.61
CA GLU A 100 7.65 27.40 0.74
C GLU A 100 6.68 28.41 1.34
N SER A 101 6.96 28.87 2.56
CA SER A 101 6.26 29.99 3.17
C SER A 101 6.53 31.24 2.34
N THR A 102 5.50 31.75 1.68
CA THR A 102 5.53 33.10 1.11
C THR A 102 5.46 34.10 2.28
N GLU A 103 6.60 34.63 2.69
CA GLU A 103 6.62 35.83 3.54
C GLU A 103 6.18 37.03 2.69
N GLU A 104 4.93 37.47 2.87
CA GLU A 104 4.49 38.78 2.40
C GLU A 104 5.21 39.87 3.21
N ILE A 105 6.22 40.49 2.59
CA ILE A 105 6.86 41.69 3.09
C ILE A 105 5.85 42.84 3.02
N SER A 106 5.21 43.16 4.15
CA SER A 106 4.40 44.37 4.28
C SER A 106 5.33 45.60 4.34
N LEU A 107 5.59 46.23 3.20
CA LEU A 107 6.08 47.61 3.17
C LEU A 107 4.97 48.54 3.68
N LYS A 108 5.20 49.19 4.83
CA LYS A 108 4.41 50.35 5.25
C LYS A 108 5.14 51.63 4.82
N ALA A 109 4.41 52.46 4.09
CA ALA A 109 4.73 53.87 3.83
C ALA A 109 4.50 54.73 5.09
#